data_AF-A0A3L7ZZV1-F1
#
_entry.id   AF-A0A3L7ZZV1-F1
#
_cell.length_a   1.000
_cell.length_b   1.000
_cell.length_c   1.000
_cell.angle_alpha   90.00
_cell.angle_beta   90.00
_cell.angle_gamma   90.00
#
_symmetry.space_group_name_H-M   'P 1'
#
loop_
_entity.id
_entity.type
_entity.pdbx_description
1 polymer ?
#
loop_
_entity_poly.entity_id
_entity_poly.type
_entity_poly.pdbx_seq_one_letter_code
_entity_poly.pdbx_strand_id
1 'polypeptide(L)'
;MTRKERYIVNNTGWLMSYVMQNLSKRAIEVLRDGRFDKAILENVGFCSVPLPLYAVTACNLILLDKCGGFLPLDDCVYKDNLKQCRELADFWSSEYGYDLADFDFAPYMGDFFDVDAMSVRYDKMDVVDDIVALGYDRAEVELYKSVLHYDIETVRKYLDLKIDPNAVIYDDVPADKLEIADDHLGESDSAVNDCINIISESVRTMYGDYPDISTYWDARRGHIPVERDALLTLLHAAAYGRMYDLLTGSKG
;
A
#
# COMPACT_ATOMS: atom_id res chain seq x y z
N MET A 1 16.73 9.71 21.94
CA MET A 1 15.36 9.16 21.85
C MET A 1 15.23 7.95 22.77
N THR A 2 14.30 7.98 23.72
CA THR A 2 14.03 6.89 24.67
C THR A 2 13.30 5.71 23.97
N ARG A 3 13.26 4.52 24.60
CA ARG A 3 12.49 3.37 24.08
C ARG A 3 10.99 3.71 23.91
N LYS A 4 10.46 4.55 24.81
CA LYS A 4 9.06 5.02 24.78
C LYS A 4 8.83 5.98 23.61
N GLU A 5 9.74 6.92 23.38
CA GLU A 5 9.67 7.85 22.24
C GLU A 5 9.76 7.10 20.90
N ARG A 6 10.68 6.14 20.75
CA ARG A 6 10.76 5.30 19.54
C ARG A 6 9.47 4.51 19.29
N TYR A 7 8.85 4.00 20.35
CA TYR A 7 7.60 3.26 20.24
C TYR A 7 6.44 4.15 19.77
N ILE A 8 6.35 5.37 20.31
CA ILE A 8 5.34 6.36 19.90
C ILE A 8 5.55 6.75 18.43
N VAL A 9 6.78 7.10 18.04
CA VAL A 9 7.11 7.48 16.66
C VAL A 9 6.77 6.35 15.68
N ASN A 10 7.13 5.11 16.01
CA ASN A 10 6.79 3.95 15.16
C ASN A 10 5.28 3.79 15.04
N ASN A 11 4.53 3.85 16.14
CA ASN A 11 3.07 3.72 16.12
C ASN A 11 2.37 4.86 15.38
N THR A 12 2.89 6.08 15.44
CA THR A 12 2.43 7.21 14.63
C THR A 12 2.53 6.87 13.15
N GLY A 13 3.70 6.44 12.69
CA GLY A 13 3.92 6.03 11.29
C GLY A 13 3.01 4.86 10.89
N TRP A 14 2.88 3.85 11.77
CA TRP A 14 1.98 2.72 11.54
C TRP A 14 0.53 3.15 11.36
N LEU A 15 0.02 4.00 12.25
CA LEU A 15 -1.34 4.49 12.17
C LEU A 15 -1.60 5.27 10.88
N MET A 16 -0.70 6.19 10.52
CA MET A 16 -0.80 6.95 9.27
C MET A 16 -0.85 6.01 8.06
N SER A 17 0.06 5.04 8.02
CA SER A 17 0.15 4.03 6.96
C SER A 17 -1.14 3.20 6.86
N TYR A 18 -1.70 2.75 7.98
CA TYR A 18 -2.94 1.98 8.00
C TYR A 18 -4.15 2.79 7.53
N VAL A 19 -4.24 4.07 7.91
CA VAL A 19 -5.35 4.95 7.47
C VAL A 19 -5.26 5.23 5.97
N MET A 20 -4.06 5.54 5.46
CA MET A 20 -3.84 5.77 4.01
C MET A 20 -4.22 4.56 3.16
N GLN A 21 -3.96 3.35 3.67
CA GLN A 21 -4.20 2.07 2.99
C GLN A 21 -5.59 1.47 3.25
N ASN A 22 -6.48 2.17 3.96
CA ASN A 22 -7.79 1.66 4.39
C ASN A 22 -7.72 0.36 5.22
N LEU A 23 -6.68 0.16 6.03
CA LEU A 23 -6.54 -1.01 6.91
C LEU A 23 -7.29 -0.79 8.24
N SER A 24 -8.62 -0.82 8.17
CA SER A 24 -9.53 -0.40 9.24
C SER A 24 -9.20 -1.01 10.61
N LYS A 25 -9.10 -2.34 10.67
CA LYS A 25 -8.86 -3.07 11.92
C LYS A 25 -7.54 -2.66 12.57
N ARG A 26 -6.46 -2.56 11.79
CA ARG A 26 -5.12 -2.22 12.29
C ARG A 26 -5.05 -0.77 12.76
N ALA A 27 -5.63 0.16 12.00
CA ALA A 27 -5.74 1.56 12.39
C ALA A 27 -6.55 1.72 13.70
N ILE A 28 -7.72 1.08 13.79
CA ILE A 28 -8.58 1.12 14.98
C ILE A 28 -7.87 0.54 16.21
N GLU A 29 -7.12 -0.55 16.06
CA GLU A 29 -6.29 -1.12 17.14
C GLU A 29 -5.30 -0.08 17.70
N VAL A 30 -4.55 0.61 16.83
CA VAL A 30 -3.59 1.63 17.26
C VAL A 30 -4.30 2.86 17.85
N LEU A 31 -5.41 3.29 17.27
CA LEU A 31 -6.22 4.41 17.76
C LEU A 31 -6.78 4.16 19.16
N ARG A 32 -7.28 2.96 19.41
CA ARG A 32 -7.80 2.55 20.73
C ARG A 32 -6.69 2.37 21.76
N ASP A 33 -5.52 1.88 21.34
CA ASP A 33 -4.35 1.75 22.21
C ASP A 33 -3.79 3.12 22.64
N GLY A 34 -4.00 4.17 21.82
CA GLY A 34 -3.69 5.56 22.16
C GLY A 34 -2.20 5.89 22.30
N ARG A 35 -1.32 4.94 21.96
CA ARG A 35 0.15 5.08 22.05
C ARG A 35 0.73 5.53 20.72
N PHE A 36 0.37 6.73 20.30
CA PHE A 36 0.89 7.41 19.11
C PHE A 36 0.96 8.92 19.37
N ASP A 37 1.60 9.67 18.48
CA ASP A 37 1.66 11.13 18.55
C ASP A 37 0.31 11.73 18.15
N LYS A 38 -0.42 12.29 19.13
CA LYS A 38 -1.76 12.84 18.91
C LYS A 38 -1.77 14.06 17.98
N ALA A 39 -0.63 14.69 17.72
CA ALA A 39 -0.54 15.81 16.79
C ALA A 39 -1.07 15.45 15.38
N ILE A 40 -0.92 14.18 14.97
CA ILE A 40 -1.39 13.73 13.65
C ILE A 40 -2.91 13.78 13.51
N LEU A 41 -3.67 13.79 14.61
CA LEU A 41 -5.12 13.92 14.57
C LEU A 41 -5.55 15.28 14.03
N GLU A 42 -4.72 16.30 14.24
CA GLU A 42 -4.96 17.67 13.78
C GLU A 42 -4.22 17.97 12.48
N ASN A 43 -3.03 17.41 12.30
CA ASN A 43 -2.24 17.62 11.10
C ASN A 43 -1.29 16.45 10.81
N VAL A 44 -1.52 15.77 9.69
CA VAL A 44 -0.64 14.71 9.17
C VAL A 44 0.59 15.25 8.42
N GLY A 45 0.62 16.55 8.10
CA GLY A 45 1.80 17.25 7.57
C GLY A 45 1.99 17.19 6.05
N PHE A 46 1.00 16.74 5.29
CA PHE A 46 1.10 16.45 3.85
C PHE A 46 0.62 17.55 2.91
N CYS A 47 -0.20 18.46 3.42
CA CYS A 47 -0.82 19.49 2.62
C CYS A 47 -0.26 20.87 3.00
N SER A 48 -0.40 21.81 2.07
CA SER A 48 -0.10 23.23 2.27
C SER A 48 -0.90 23.84 3.44
N VAL A 49 -2.02 23.21 3.79
CA VAL A 49 -2.86 23.48 4.94
C VAL A 49 -2.92 22.26 5.88
N PRO A 50 -3.12 22.42 7.20
CA PRO A 50 -3.22 21.30 8.12
C PRO A 50 -4.31 20.31 7.72
N LEU A 51 -3.92 19.06 7.42
CA LEU A 51 -4.86 17.99 7.08
C LEU A 51 -5.01 17.05 8.29
N PRO A 52 -6.17 16.96 8.94
CA PRO A 52 -6.35 16.04 10.06
C PRO A 52 -6.42 14.59 9.57
N LEU A 53 -5.99 13.63 10.40
CA LEU A 53 -5.92 12.22 9.99
C LEU A 53 -7.26 11.64 9.50
N TYR A 54 -8.39 12.02 10.10
CA TYR A 54 -9.70 11.54 9.67
C TYR A 54 -10.09 12.04 8.26
N ALA A 55 -9.55 13.17 7.82
CA ALA A 55 -9.78 13.71 6.48
C ALA A 55 -9.14 12.83 5.40
N VAL A 56 -8.06 12.12 5.72
CA VAL A 56 -7.48 11.10 4.83
C VAL A 56 -8.52 10.01 4.53
N THR A 57 -9.24 9.53 5.54
CA THR A 57 -10.36 8.58 5.32
C THR A 57 -11.46 9.19 4.45
N ALA A 58 -11.78 10.46 4.64
CA ALA A 58 -12.79 11.15 3.82
C ALA A 58 -12.33 11.28 2.35
N CYS A 59 -11.05 11.61 2.10
CA CYS A 59 -10.44 11.60 0.77
C CYS A 59 -10.60 10.21 0.12
N ASN A 60 -10.26 9.17 0.86
CA ASN A 60 -10.29 7.79 0.38
C ASN A 60 -11.71 7.35 0.00
N LEU A 61 -12.73 7.72 0.79
CA LEU A 61 -14.15 7.44 0.47
C LEU A 61 -14.58 8.10 -0.84
N ILE A 62 -14.21 9.37 -1.07
CA ILE A 62 -14.57 10.09 -2.29
C ILE A 62 -13.91 9.46 -3.50
N LEU A 63 -12.62 9.10 -3.39
CA LEU A 63 -11.90 8.42 -4.45
C LEU A 63 -12.57 7.08 -4.77
N LEU A 64 -12.89 6.26 -3.77
CA LEU A 64 -13.58 4.99 -3.98
C LEU A 64 -14.97 5.19 -4.61
N ASP A 65 -15.78 6.10 -4.09
CA ASP A 65 -17.15 6.34 -4.57
C ASP A 65 -17.20 6.86 -6.02
N LYS A 66 -16.27 7.75 -6.39
CA LYS A 66 -16.18 8.28 -7.77
C LYS A 66 -15.59 7.28 -8.77
N CYS A 67 -14.79 6.31 -8.31
CA CYS A 67 -13.93 5.50 -9.18
C CYS A 67 -14.34 4.04 -9.27
N GLY A 68 -15.35 3.60 -8.50
CA GLY A 68 -15.87 2.24 -8.50
C GLY A 68 -16.36 1.67 -9.84
N GLY A 69 -16.37 2.46 -10.92
CA GLY A 69 -16.69 2.02 -12.28
C GLY A 69 -15.54 2.09 -13.30
N PHE A 70 -14.36 2.59 -12.94
CA PHE A 70 -13.29 2.91 -13.90
C PHE A 70 -12.10 1.95 -13.93
N LEU A 71 -12.07 0.97 -13.03
CA LEU A 71 -10.91 0.10 -12.86
C LEU A 71 -11.24 -1.33 -13.27
N PRO A 72 -10.32 -2.03 -13.96
CA PRO A 72 -10.40 -3.47 -14.20
C PRO A 72 -9.99 -4.26 -12.95
N LEU A 73 -10.25 -3.72 -11.75
CA LEU A 73 -10.04 -4.45 -10.51
C LEU A 73 -11.23 -5.37 -10.29
N ASP A 74 -10.97 -6.57 -9.80
CA ASP A 74 -12.04 -7.47 -9.37
C ASP A 74 -12.96 -6.73 -8.39
N ASP A 75 -14.26 -6.79 -8.66
CA ASP A 75 -15.36 -6.27 -7.85
C ASP A 75 -15.15 -6.51 -6.34
N CYS A 76 -14.51 -7.63 -5.97
CA CYS A 76 -14.25 -7.95 -4.56
C CYS A 76 -13.20 -7.03 -3.91
N VAL A 77 -12.15 -6.62 -4.62
CA VAL A 77 -11.08 -5.74 -4.11
C VAL A 77 -11.62 -4.34 -3.84
N TYR A 78 -12.42 -3.83 -4.78
CA TYR A 78 -13.10 -2.55 -4.63
C TYR A 78 -14.08 -2.57 -3.45
N LYS A 79 -14.96 -3.58 -3.39
CA LYS A 79 -15.96 -3.71 -2.32
C LYS A 79 -15.32 -3.84 -0.94
N ASP A 80 -14.22 -4.59 -0.82
CA ASP A 80 -13.51 -4.76 0.45
C ASP A 80 -12.79 -3.47 0.89
N ASN A 81 -12.15 -2.74 -0.03
CA ASN A 81 -11.58 -1.42 0.28
C ASN A 81 -12.65 -0.42 0.72
N LEU A 82 -13.76 -0.34 -0.02
CA LEU A 82 -14.89 0.53 0.32
C LEU A 82 -15.47 0.17 1.69
N LYS A 83 -15.60 -1.13 1.99
CA LYS A 83 -16.04 -1.61 3.30
C LYS A 83 -15.09 -1.15 4.40
N GLN A 84 -13.78 -1.36 4.26
CA GLN A 84 -12.83 -0.96 5.30
C GLN A 84 -12.76 0.56 5.47
N CYS A 85 -12.84 1.32 4.38
CA CYS A 85 -12.89 2.77 4.43
C CYS A 85 -14.15 3.28 5.17
N ARG A 86 -15.31 2.64 4.93
CA ARG A 86 -16.55 2.90 5.68
C ARG A 86 -16.43 2.53 7.16
N GLU A 87 -15.80 1.40 7.48
CA GLU A 87 -15.55 1.02 8.87
C GLU A 87 -14.69 2.05 9.61
N LEU A 88 -13.69 2.64 8.94
CA LEU A 88 -12.91 3.74 9.50
C LEU A 88 -13.75 5.01 9.68
N ALA A 89 -14.59 5.35 8.71
CA ALA A 89 -15.49 6.49 8.78
C ALA A 89 -16.46 6.39 9.97
N ASP A 90 -17.08 5.22 10.14
CA ASP A 90 -17.97 4.93 11.26
C ASP A 90 -17.24 5.04 12.60
N PHE A 91 -15.99 4.56 12.66
CA PHE A 91 -15.15 4.68 13.85
C PHE A 91 -14.85 6.15 14.20
N TRP A 92 -14.46 6.98 13.22
CA TRP A 92 -14.21 8.40 13.44
C TRP A 92 -15.45 9.13 13.95
N SER A 93 -16.60 8.85 13.36
CA SER A 93 -17.89 9.43 13.78
C SER A 93 -18.27 9.01 15.19
N SER A 94 -18.21 7.70 15.49
CA SER A 94 -18.68 7.17 16.77
C SER A 94 -17.77 7.45 17.96
N GLU A 95 -16.45 7.40 17.79
CA GLU A 95 -15.49 7.46 18.90
C GLU A 95 -14.87 8.85 19.07
N TYR A 96 -14.73 9.60 17.97
CA TYR A 96 -14.11 10.93 17.97
C TYR A 96 -15.11 12.05 17.65
N GLY A 97 -16.32 11.73 17.18
CA GLY A 97 -17.34 12.72 16.83
C GLY A 97 -17.07 13.46 15.53
N TYR A 98 -16.20 12.93 14.65
CA TYR A 98 -15.91 13.54 13.36
C TYR A 98 -16.93 13.07 12.31
N ASP A 99 -17.74 13.99 11.80
CA ASP A 99 -18.62 13.72 10.66
C ASP A 99 -17.84 13.90 9.36
N LEU A 100 -17.66 12.80 8.61
CA LEU A 100 -16.94 12.80 7.34
C LEU A 100 -17.82 13.25 6.17
N ALA A 101 -19.16 13.23 6.29
CA ALA A 101 -20.07 13.61 5.22
C ALA A 101 -20.01 15.12 4.89
N ASP A 102 -19.67 15.93 5.89
CA ASP A 102 -19.64 17.39 5.80
C ASP A 102 -18.21 17.96 5.65
N PHE A 103 -17.21 17.12 5.36
CA PHE A 103 -15.83 17.60 5.25
C PHE A 103 -15.65 18.53 4.03
N ASP A 104 -15.19 19.76 4.29
CA ASP A 104 -14.89 20.73 3.23
C ASP A 104 -13.52 20.44 2.61
N PHE A 105 -13.53 19.90 1.40
CA PHE A 105 -12.33 19.60 0.63
C PHE A 105 -11.74 20.81 -0.10
N ALA A 106 -12.47 21.93 -0.21
CA ALA A 106 -12.03 23.09 -0.98
C ALA A 106 -10.60 23.57 -0.63
N PRO A 107 -10.16 23.58 0.65
CA PRO A 107 -8.80 23.98 1.01
C PRO A 107 -7.69 23.06 0.51
N TYR A 108 -8.00 21.80 0.22
CA TYR A 108 -7.02 20.76 -0.13
C TYR A 108 -7.05 20.41 -1.62
N MET A 109 -7.97 21.00 -2.39
CA MET A 109 -8.11 20.70 -3.82
C MET A 109 -6.82 20.95 -4.61
N GLY A 110 -5.99 21.93 -4.21
CA GLY A 110 -4.69 22.16 -4.83
C GLY A 110 -3.72 21.02 -4.56
N ASP A 111 -3.56 20.63 -3.30
CA ASP A 111 -2.61 19.58 -2.91
C ASP A 111 -3.01 18.17 -3.41
N PHE A 112 -4.30 17.94 -3.66
CA PHE A 112 -4.81 16.63 -4.15
C PHE A 112 -5.06 16.56 -5.66
N PHE A 113 -5.20 17.70 -6.36
CA PHE A 113 -5.56 17.76 -7.79
C PHE A 113 -4.62 18.62 -8.65
N ASP A 114 -3.49 19.10 -8.14
CA ASP A 114 -2.44 19.72 -8.97
C ASP A 114 -1.63 18.60 -9.66
N VAL A 115 -2.19 18.13 -10.79
CA VAL A 115 -1.66 17.01 -11.57
C VAL A 115 -0.81 17.57 -12.72
N ASP A 116 0.45 17.87 -12.42
CA ASP A 116 1.50 17.96 -13.46
C ASP A 116 2.31 16.65 -13.47
N ALA A 117 2.43 16.08 -14.67
CA ALA A 117 2.74 14.69 -14.96
C ALA A 117 4.13 14.22 -14.50
N MET A 118 4.20 13.02 -13.90
CA MET A 118 5.43 12.23 -13.73
C MET A 118 5.18 10.75 -14.04
N SER A 119 5.98 10.23 -14.96
CA SER A 119 6.00 8.84 -15.45
C SER A 119 6.75 7.88 -14.52
N VAL A 120 6.50 6.56 -14.60
CA VAL A 120 7.51 5.51 -14.92
C VAL A 120 6.96 4.07 -14.79
N ARG A 121 7.12 3.31 -15.89
CA ARG A 121 7.54 1.91 -16.13
C ARG A 121 7.03 0.76 -15.24
N TYR A 122 6.42 -0.22 -15.89
CA TYR A 122 6.63 -1.66 -15.65
C TYR A 122 6.52 -2.40 -16.98
N ASP A 123 7.63 -2.55 -17.71
CA ASP A 123 7.60 -3.12 -19.06
C ASP A 123 8.82 -3.98 -19.38
N LYS A 124 9.47 -4.54 -18.35
CA LYS A 124 10.60 -5.44 -18.54
C LYS A 124 10.36 -6.74 -17.76
N MET A 125 10.26 -7.82 -18.53
CA MET A 125 10.16 -9.23 -18.15
C MET A 125 8.81 -9.72 -17.61
N ASP A 126 7.78 -9.66 -18.45
CA ASP A 126 6.43 -10.17 -18.18
C ASP A 126 6.24 -11.68 -18.46
N VAL A 127 7.30 -12.40 -18.85
CA VAL A 127 7.18 -13.81 -19.27
C VAL A 127 7.63 -14.74 -18.14
N VAL A 128 6.67 -15.42 -17.52
CA VAL A 128 6.90 -16.44 -16.48
C VAL A 128 7.98 -17.45 -16.88
N ASP A 129 7.96 -17.90 -18.14
CA ASP A 129 8.88 -18.93 -18.63
C ASP A 129 10.35 -18.46 -18.65
N ASP A 130 10.60 -17.17 -18.89
CA ASP A 130 11.97 -16.63 -18.91
C ASP A 130 12.57 -16.62 -17.50
N ILE A 131 11.76 -16.26 -16.49
CA ILE A 131 12.18 -16.28 -15.09
C ILE A 131 12.34 -17.74 -14.60
N VAL A 132 11.44 -18.64 -14.97
CA VAL A 132 11.59 -20.07 -14.63
C VAL A 132 12.85 -20.67 -15.26
N ALA A 133 13.25 -20.23 -16.46
CA ALA A 133 14.50 -20.66 -17.09
C ALA A 133 15.76 -20.24 -16.31
N LEU A 134 15.66 -19.24 -15.42
CA LEU A 134 16.72 -18.85 -14.48
C LEU A 134 16.81 -19.76 -13.25
N GLY A 135 15.89 -20.72 -13.09
CA GLY A 135 15.91 -21.72 -12.02
C GLY A 135 14.97 -21.45 -10.85
N TYR A 136 14.10 -20.44 -10.95
CA TYR A 136 13.08 -20.15 -9.94
C TYR A 136 11.91 -21.14 -9.99
N ASP A 137 11.21 -21.32 -8.85
CA ASP A 137 10.00 -22.11 -8.81
C ASP A 137 8.87 -21.42 -9.59
N ARG A 138 8.19 -22.17 -10.45
CA ARG A 138 7.13 -21.64 -11.30
C ARG A 138 5.97 -21.07 -10.49
N ALA A 139 5.56 -21.71 -9.40
CA ALA A 139 4.41 -21.27 -8.64
C ALA A 139 4.72 -19.98 -7.86
N GLU A 140 5.96 -19.80 -7.38
CA GLU A 140 6.43 -18.55 -6.78
C GLU A 140 6.44 -17.40 -7.80
N VAL A 141 6.95 -17.66 -9.01
CA VAL A 141 6.96 -16.67 -10.11
C VAL A 141 5.54 -16.31 -10.55
N GLU A 142 4.66 -17.29 -10.69
CA GLU A 142 3.25 -17.07 -11.08
C GLU A 142 2.48 -16.30 -10.00
N LEU A 143 2.75 -16.56 -8.71
CA LEU A 143 2.19 -15.77 -7.61
C LEU A 143 2.67 -14.31 -7.66
N TYR A 144 3.98 -14.08 -7.80
CA TYR A 144 4.56 -12.74 -7.96
C TYR A 144 3.94 -11.98 -9.14
N LYS A 145 3.90 -12.59 -10.32
CA LYS A 145 3.30 -11.95 -11.50
C LYS A 145 1.80 -11.69 -11.34
N SER A 146 1.07 -12.57 -10.66
CA SER A 146 -0.35 -12.35 -10.40
C SER A 146 -0.61 -11.12 -9.52
N VAL A 147 0.30 -10.76 -8.61
CA VAL A 147 0.23 -9.52 -7.83
C VAL A 147 0.40 -8.27 -8.71
N LEU A 148 1.42 -8.24 -9.58
CA LEU A 148 1.67 -7.14 -10.52
C LEU A 148 0.48 -6.84 -11.44
N HIS A 149 -0.22 -7.89 -11.84
CA HIS A 149 -1.37 -7.85 -12.74
C HIS A 149 -2.72 -7.82 -12.01
N TYR A 150 -2.75 -7.80 -10.68
CA TYR A 150 -3.97 -7.87 -9.86
C TYR A 150 -4.90 -9.06 -10.20
N ASP A 151 -4.32 -10.19 -10.60
CA ASP A 151 -5.06 -11.44 -10.85
C ASP A 151 -5.40 -12.14 -9.52
N ILE A 152 -6.48 -11.68 -8.89
CA ILE A 152 -6.93 -12.13 -7.57
C ILE A 152 -7.26 -13.62 -7.53
N GLU A 153 -7.81 -14.18 -8.60
CA GLU A 153 -8.15 -15.61 -8.64
C GLU A 153 -6.88 -16.45 -8.59
N THR A 154 -5.86 -16.07 -9.37
CA THR A 154 -4.56 -16.74 -9.38
C THR A 154 -3.82 -16.54 -8.06
N VAL A 155 -3.85 -15.33 -7.48
CA VAL A 155 -3.29 -15.07 -6.14
C VAL A 155 -3.94 -16.00 -5.12
N ARG A 156 -5.29 -16.06 -5.05
CA ARG A 156 -6.01 -16.93 -4.10
C ARG A 156 -5.66 -18.40 -4.29
N LYS A 157 -5.62 -18.87 -5.53
CA LYS A 157 -5.21 -20.25 -5.88
C LYS A 157 -3.82 -20.56 -5.33
N TYR A 158 -2.83 -19.70 -5.57
CA TYR A 158 -1.46 -19.95 -5.11
C TYR A 158 -1.30 -19.78 -3.61
N LEU A 159 -2.03 -18.85 -3.00
CA LEU A 159 -2.11 -18.80 -1.56
C LEU A 159 -2.61 -20.14 -1.04
N ASP A 160 -3.74 -20.69 -1.51
CA ASP A 160 -4.28 -21.98 -1.04
C ASP A 160 -3.31 -23.16 -1.16
N LEU A 161 -2.40 -23.10 -2.14
CA LEU A 161 -1.32 -24.07 -2.32
C LEU A 161 -0.10 -23.87 -1.41
N LYS A 162 0.01 -22.74 -0.69
CA LYS A 162 1.04 -22.44 0.33
C LYS A 162 2.51 -22.44 -0.16
N ILE A 163 2.91 -21.97 -1.35
CA ILE A 163 2.66 -20.63 -1.86
C ILE A 163 3.41 -19.60 -1.00
N ASP A 164 4.76 -19.60 -0.90
CA ASP A 164 5.50 -18.56 -0.16
C ASP A 164 5.48 -17.23 -0.92
N PRO A 165 4.80 -16.18 -0.42
CA PRO A 165 4.75 -14.89 -1.09
C PRO A 165 6.01 -14.03 -0.89
N ASN A 166 6.95 -14.47 -0.04
CA ASN A 166 8.22 -13.77 0.24
C ASN A 166 9.39 -14.31 -0.59
N ALA A 167 9.14 -15.28 -1.49
CA ALA A 167 10.15 -15.80 -2.39
C ALA A 167 10.76 -14.64 -3.19
N VAL A 168 12.08 -14.49 -3.09
CA VAL A 168 12.82 -13.41 -3.74
C VAL A 168 13.11 -13.81 -5.17
N ILE A 169 12.70 -12.96 -6.10
CA ILE A 169 12.84 -13.16 -7.53
C ILE A 169 13.62 -11.98 -8.08
N TYR A 170 14.69 -12.28 -8.83
CA TYR A 170 15.38 -11.31 -9.65
C TYR A 170 15.12 -11.68 -11.11
N ASP A 171 14.75 -10.67 -11.90
CA ASP A 171 14.46 -10.86 -13.32
C ASP A 171 15.72 -11.16 -14.14
N ASP A 172 16.92 -10.81 -13.66
CA ASP A 172 18.18 -10.99 -14.40
C ASP A 172 19.23 -11.89 -13.70
N VAL A 173 18.93 -12.42 -12.52
CA VAL A 173 19.85 -13.28 -11.75
C VAL A 173 19.36 -14.73 -11.68
N PRO A 174 20.17 -15.73 -12.08
CA PRO A 174 19.90 -17.14 -11.82
C PRO A 174 19.67 -17.48 -10.34
N ALA A 175 18.70 -18.35 -10.04
CA ALA A 175 18.32 -18.71 -8.68
C ALA A 175 19.47 -19.34 -7.86
N ASP A 176 20.39 -20.04 -8.52
CA ASP A 176 21.57 -20.65 -7.88
C ASP A 176 22.67 -19.63 -7.53
N LYS A 177 22.49 -18.35 -7.88
CA LYS A 177 23.44 -17.25 -7.63
C LYS A 177 22.92 -16.20 -6.65
N LEU A 178 21.76 -16.44 -6.02
CA LEU A 178 21.14 -15.50 -5.09
C LEU A 178 22.06 -15.11 -3.92
N GLU A 179 22.81 -16.07 -3.35
CA GLU A 179 23.76 -15.82 -2.24
C GLU A 179 24.89 -14.84 -2.61
N ILE A 180 25.15 -14.62 -3.92
CA ILE A 180 26.19 -13.71 -4.43
C ILE A 180 25.60 -12.33 -4.76
N ALA A 181 24.28 -12.25 -4.98
CA ALA A 181 23.57 -11.03 -5.39
C ALA A 181 23.10 -10.16 -4.21
N ASP A 182 22.88 -10.77 -3.03
CA ASP A 182 22.40 -10.10 -1.81
C ASP A 182 23.33 -8.96 -1.34
N ASP A 183 24.61 -9.01 -1.73
CA ASP A 183 25.57 -7.95 -1.42
C ASP A 183 25.58 -6.79 -2.42
N HIS A 184 25.18 -6.93 -3.70
CA HIS A 184 25.56 -5.94 -4.72
C HIS A 184 24.66 -5.58 -5.92
N LEU A 185 23.49 -6.16 -6.21
CA LEU A 185 22.74 -5.76 -7.43
C LEU A 185 21.20 -5.87 -7.32
N GLY A 186 20.50 -4.81 -7.73
CA GLY A 186 19.10 -4.87 -8.19
C GLY A 186 18.00 -4.53 -7.18
N GLU A 187 16.85 -4.09 -7.69
CA GLU A 187 15.56 -4.10 -6.99
C GLU A 187 15.17 -5.58 -6.83
N SER A 188 15.23 -6.12 -5.62
CA SER A 188 14.79 -7.48 -5.33
C SER A 188 13.26 -7.50 -5.25
N ASP A 189 12.59 -8.37 -5.99
CA ASP A 189 11.13 -8.38 -6.03
C ASP A 189 10.53 -9.64 -5.39
N SER A 190 9.39 -9.47 -4.75
CA SER A 190 8.54 -10.55 -4.25
C SER A 190 7.10 -10.07 -4.30
N ALA A 191 6.13 -10.99 -4.26
CA ALA A 191 4.71 -10.63 -4.23
C ALA A 191 4.39 -9.63 -3.09
N VAL A 192 5.07 -9.75 -1.95
CA VAL A 192 4.94 -8.80 -0.83
C VAL A 192 5.61 -7.46 -1.13
N ASN A 193 6.86 -7.49 -1.63
CA ASN A 193 7.64 -6.27 -1.90
C ASN A 193 6.92 -5.37 -2.92
N ASP A 194 6.33 -5.97 -3.95
CA ASP A 194 5.60 -5.23 -4.99
C ASP A 194 4.37 -4.51 -4.44
N CYS A 195 3.59 -5.19 -3.60
CA CYS A 195 2.45 -4.53 -2.96
C CYS A 195 2.93 -3.30 -2.17
N ILE A 196 4.02 -3.45 -1.42
CA ILE A 196 4.59 -2.36 -0.60
C ILE A 196 5.14 -1.23 -1.48
N ASN A 197 5.86 -1.55 -2.56
CA ASN A 197 6.40 -0.56 -3.49
C ASN A 197 5.26 0.24 -4.14
N ILE A 198 4.23 -0.44 -4.64
CA ILE A 198 3.05 0.23 -5.23
C ILE A 198 2.38 1.13 -4.18
N ILE A 199 2.18 0.65 -2.95
CA ILE A 199 1.62 1.46 -1.86
C ILE A 199 2.49 2.70 -1.59
N SER A 200 3.80 2.52 -1.46
CA SER A 200 4.73 3.60 -1.14
C SER A 200 4.74 4.68 -2.22
N GLU A 201 4.84 4.26 -3.49
CA GLU A 201 4.82 5.13 -4.64
C GLU A 201 3.48 5.88 -4.75
N SER A 202 2.34 5.18 -4.64
CA SER A 202 1.04 5.83 -4.71
C SER A 202 0.79 6.77 -3.52
N VAL A 203 1.24 6.43 -2.31
CA VAL A 203 1.16 7.35 -1.16
C VAL A 203 2.03 8.59 -1.39
N ARG A 204 3.25 8.43 -1.92
CA ARG A 204 4.12 9.55 -2.29
C ARG A 204 3.44 10.45 -3.32
N THR A 205 2.80 9.88 -4.33
CA THR A 205 2.06 10.64 -5.34
C THR A 205 0.85 11.36 -4.75
N MET A 206 0.09 10.71 -3.87
CA MET A 206 -1.14 11.28 -3.28
C MET A 206 -0.88 12.34 -2.19
N TYR A 207 0.20 12.21 -1.42
CA TYR A 207 0.41 12.95 -0.18
C TYR A 207 1.80 13.60 -0.08
N GLY A 208 2.61 13.55 -1.14
CA GLY A 208 3.95 14.16 -1.20
C GLY A 208 5.08 13.29 -0.61
N ASP A 209 6.29 13.86 -0.57
CA ASP A 209 7.50 13.19 -0.06
C ASP A 209 7.38 12.86 1.44
N TYR A 210 6.93 11.64 1.73
CA TYR A 210 7.00 11.04 3.05
C TYR A 210 8.43 10.54 3.33
N PRO A 211 8.91 10.50 4.59
CA PRO A 211 10.03 9.64 4.95
C PRO A 211 9.68 8.20 4.58
N ASP A 212 10.12 7.82 3.38
CA ASP A 212 9.88 6.59 2.65
C ASP A 212 9.20 5.50 3.49
N ILE A 213 7.94 5.16 3.16
CA ILE A 213 7.22 4.07 3.84
C ILE A 213 8.06 2.79 3.75
N SER A 214 8.83 2.61 2.66
CA SER A 214 9.82 1.55 2.56
C SER A 214 10.76 1.61 3.77
N THR A 215 11.43 2.73 4.09
CA THR A 215 12.36 2.83 5.23
C THR A 215 11.77 2.48 6.60
N TYR A 216 10.46 2.63 6.84
CA TYR A 216 9.85 2.20 8.11
C TYR A 216 9.60 0.69 8.19
N TRP A 217 9.37 0.05 7.04
CA TRP A 217 9.30 -1.41 6.90
C TRP A 217 10.71 -2.04 6.69
N ASP A 218 11.61 -1.30 6.05
CA ASP A 218 12.95 -1.64 5.58
C ASP A 218 14.03 -1.36 6.65
N ALA A 219 13.70 -0.55 7.69
CA ALA A 219 14.52 -0.42 8.89
C ALA A 219 14.65 -1.74 9.70
N ARG A 220 14.01 -2.81 9.25
CA ARG A 220 14.33 -4.20 9.61
C ARG A 220 14.51 -5.05 8.35
N ARG A 221 15.50 -4.72 7.51
CA ARG A 221 16.12 -5.69 6.61
C ARG A 221 16.27 -7.02 7.31
N GLY A 222 15.59 -8.01 6.73
CA GLY A 222 15.29 -9.29 7.35
C GLY A 222 13.80 -9.53 7.22
N HIS A 223 13.38 -9.91 6.01
CA HIS A 223 12.13 -10.60 5.68
C HIS A 223 11.17 -10.62 6.86
N ILE A 224 10.41 -9.54 7.09
CA ILE A 224 9.29 -9.65 8.03
C ILE A 224 8.38 -10.63 7.32
N PRO A 225 8.23 -11.87 7.81
CA PRO A 225 7.41 -12.84 7.12
C PRO A 225 6.01 -12.27 7.20
N VAL A 226 5.53 -11.73 6.10
CA VAL A 226 4.14 -11.33 6.01
C VAL A 226 3.37 -12.65 6.05
N GLU A 227 2.58 -12.82 7.10
CA GLU A 227 1.69 -13.97 7.21
C GLU A 227 0.89 -14.04 5.91
N ARG A 228 0.76 -15.25 5.34
CA ARG A 228 0.12 -15.49 4.03
C ARG A 228 -1.18 -14.68 3.83
N ASP A 229 -1.97 -14.57 4.90
CA ASP A 229 -3.28 -13.91 4.90
C ASP A 229 -3.20 -12.36 4.79
N ALA A 230 -2.04 -11.78 5.09
CA ALA A 230 -1.81 -10.35 4.93
C ALA A 230 -1.49 -9.95 3.48
N LEU A 231 -1.13 -10.88 2.59
CA LEU A 231 -0.86 -10.56 1.17
C LEU A 231 -2.10 -9.98 0.49
N LEU A 232 -3.28 -10.57 0.66
CA LEU A 232 -4.52 -10.03 0.08
C LEU A 232 -4.85 -8.63 0.61
N THR A 233 -4.55 -8.39 1.89
CA THR A 233 -4.74 -7.09 2.53
C THR A 233 -3.81 -6.03 1.92
N LEU A 234 -2.54 -6.39 1.70
CA LEU A 234 -1.56 -5.54 1.02
C LEU A 234 -1.92 -5.31 -0.45
N LEU A 235 -2.38 -6.35 -1.16
CA LEU A 235 -2.82 -6.22 -2.54
C LEU A 235 -4.04 -5.31 -2.67
N HIS A 236 -4.98 -5.38 -1.73
CA HIS A 236 -6.11 -4.46 -1.66
C HIS A 236 -5.66 -3.00 -1.46
N ALA A 237 -4.68 -2.77 -0.57
CA ALA A 237 -4.10 -1.45 -0.36
C ALA A 237 -3.30 -0.95 -1.58
N ALA A 238 -2.54 -1.82 -2.24
CA ALA A 238 -1.81 -1.52 -3.47
C ALA A 238 -2.76 -1.21 -4.62
N ALA A 239 -3.87 -1.94 -4.73
CA ALA A 239 -4.91 -1.68 -5.72
C ALA A 239 -5.47 -0.28 -5.53
N TYR A 240 -5.76 0.09 -4.27
CA TYR A 240 -6.19 1.44 -3.90
C TYR A 240 -5.19 2.52 -4.33
N GLY A 241 -3.89 2.30 -4.08
CA GLY A 241 -2.83 3.17 -4.56
C GLY A 241 -2.86 3.36 -6.08
N ARG A 242 -2.87 2.27 -6.84
CA ARG A 242 -2.88 2.30 -8.32
C ARG A 242 -4.14 2.94 -8.93
N MET A 243 -5.26 2.96 -8.20
CA MET A 243 -6.45 3.69 -8.65
C MET A 243 -6.17 5.18 -8.85
N TYR A 244 -5.41 5.79 -7.94
CA TYR A 244 -5.06 7.20 -8.03
C TYR A 244 -4.26 7.50 -9.29
N ASP A 245 -3.24 6.67 -9.57
CA ASP A 245 -2.39 6.81 -10.76
C ASP A 245 -3.20 6.76 -12.06
N LEU A 246 -4.23 5.91 -12.13
CA LEU A 246 -5.09 5.80 -13.31
C LEU A 246 -6.02 7.00 -13.50
N LEU A 247 -6.42 7.67 -12.41
CA LEU A 247 -7.35 8.81 -12.44
C LEU A 247 -6.69 10.13 -12.81
N THR A 248 -5.41 10.27 -12.48
CA THR A 248 -4.59 11.44 -12.85
C THR A 248 -4.21 11.43 -14.34
N GLY A 249 -4.65 10.44 -15.11
CA GLY A 249 -4.43 10.39 -16.55
C GLY A 249 -3.03 9.92 -16.94
N SER A 250 -2.38 9.15 -16.07
CA SER A 250 -1.19 8.37 -16.38
C SER A 250 -1.49 7.35 -17.48
N LYS A 251 -1.54 7.80 -18.73
CA LYS A 251 -1.47 6.89 -19.87
C LYS A 251 -0.02 6.47 -20.03
N GLY A 252 0.22 5.18 -19.75
CA GLY A 252 1.39 4.34 -20.08
C GLY A 252 2.63 5.03 -20.61
#